data_AF-A0A7Z8LFQ5-F1
#
_entry.id   AF-A0A7Z8LFQ5-F1
#
_cell.length_a   1.000
_cell.length_b   1.000
_cell.length_c   1.000
_cell.angle_alpha   90.00
_cell.angle_beta   90.00
_cell.angle_gamma   90.00
#
_symmetry.space_group_name_H-M   'P 1'
#
loop_
_entity.id
_entity.type
_entity.pdbx_description
1 polymer ?
#
loop_
_entity_poly.entity_id
_entity_poly.type
_entity_poly.pdbx_seq_one_letter_code
_entity_poly.pdbx_strand_id
1 'polypeptide(L)'
;MQATLITTIGRGSKDSTGTAYRKTSYVIGEWASPQTPFFAQAWLSSPQGKVVDRVELIGTATSSWSALVEEYRSDASGEQLWMDLEEACGEQTSPGVTHADLLPLAGMLSQVWQREVHCHVVCHREVDDHSADQVLHYLLELLPLGDAQRHLYLDTTHGLRSLPLLALSAVQMADAFKPGFAQRTHLIYGEFLGSPRGFTFHAVSRNLAIADACRVWEQSLDAEPLASAISAD
;
A
#
# COMPACT_ATOMS: atom_id res chain seq x y z
N MET A 1 5.48 14.51 12.58
CA MET A 1 5.80 13.16 12.08
C MET A 1 5.29 13.08 10.65
N GLN A 2 6.14 12.66 9.72
CA GLN A 2 5.79 12.48 8.30
C GLN A 2 5.81 10.98 7.97
N ALA A 3 5.03 10.57 6.98
CA ALA A 3 4.91 9.17 6.65
C ALA A 3 4.59 8.94 5.17
N THR A 4 5.11 7.84 4.65
CA THR A 4 4.74 7.32 3.33
C THR A 4 3.72 6.20 3.50
N LEU A 5 2.66 6.19 2.71
CA LEU A 5 1.78 5.05 2.53
C LEU A 5 2.15 4.31 1.25
N ILE A 6 2.51 3.05 1.33
CA ILE A 6 2.57 2.15 0.17
C ILE A 6 1.25 1.39 0.13
N THR A 7 0.51 1.52 -0.96
CA THR A 7 -0.78 0.86 -1.16
C THR A 7 -0.88 0.26 -2.55
N THR A 8 -1.79 -0.70 -2.72
CA THR A 8 -1.85 -1.53 -3.91
C THR A 8 -3.20 -1.46 -4.58
N ILE A 9 -3.22 -1.48 -5.92
CA ILE A 9 -4.42 -1.63 -6.72
C ILE A 9 -4.33 -2.89 -7.56
N GLY A 10 -5.39 -3.69 -7.47
CA GLY A 10 -5.54 -4.95 -8.20
C GLY A 10 -6.56 -4.91 -9.31
N ARG A 11 -6.88 -6.11 -9.79
CA ARG A 11 -8.13 -6.41 -10.51
C ARG A 11 -9.14 -6.89 -9.47
N GLY A 12 -9.83 -5.97 -8.80
CA GLY A 12 -10.86 -6.34 -7.83
C GLY A 12 -12.12 -6.89 -8.49
N SER A 13 -12.96 -7.52 -7.68
CA SER A 13 -14.27 -8.00 -8.11
C SER A 13 -15.23 -6.81 -8.22
N LYS A 14 -15.79 -6.58 -9.42
CA LYS A 14 -16.88 -5.63 -9.62
C LYS A 14 -18.11 -6.06 -8.80
N ASP A 15 -18.97 -5.11 -8.47
CA ASP A 15 -20.25 -5.33 -7.78
C ASP A 15 -21.19 -6.26 -8.57
N SER A 16 -22.35 -6.60 -7.98
CA SER A 16 -23.33 -7.52 -8.60
C SER A 16 -23.90 -7.01 -9.93
N THR A 17 -23.77 -5.71 -10.22
CA THR A 17 -24.14 -5.11 -11.50
C THR A 17 -22.98 -5.11 -12.51
N GLY A 18 -21.76 -5.45 -12.07
CA GLY A 18 -20.57 -5.53 -12.92
C GLY A 18 -20.01 -4.16 -13.31
N THR A 19 -20.41 -3.09 -12.63
CA THR A 19 -20.20 -1.71 -13.07
C THR A 19 -19.25 -0.92 -12.16
N ALA A 20 -19.22 -1.19 -10.86
CA ALA A 20 -18.39 -0.43 -9.93
C ALA A 20 -17.80 -1.30 -8.80
N TYR A 21 -16.78 -0.79 -8.12
CA TYR A 21 -16.27 -1.44 -6.91
C TYR A 21 -17.25 -1.24 -5.75
N ARG A 22 -17.42 -2.26 -4.90
CA ARG A 22 -18.31 -2.17 -3.73
C ARG A 22 -17.79 -1.12 -2.75
N LYS A 23 -18.53 -0.02 -2.59
CA LYS A 23 -18.23 1.00 -1.57
C LYS A 23 -18.56 0.50 -0.17
N THR A 24 -17.79 0.97 0.80
CA THR A 24 -18.03 0.68 2.21
C THR A 24 -17.59 1.79 3.13
N SER A 25 -18.05 1.76 4.38
CA SER A 25 -17.56 2.63 5.45
C SER A 25 -16.74 1.80 6.43
N TYR A 26 -15.43 2.02 6.45
CA TYR A 26 -14.53 1.34 7.35
C TYR A 26 -14.55 1.97 8.74
N VAL A 27 -14.58 1.14 9.77
CA VAL A 27 -14.34 1.57 11.15
C VAL A 27 -12.86 1.43 11.48
N ILE A 28 -12.19 2.54 11.78
CA ILE A 28 -10.77 2.61 12.14
C ILE A 28 -10.65 3.22 13.55
N GLY A 29 -10.42 2.35 14.54
CA GLY A 29 -10.61 2.72 15.94
C GLY A 29 -12.08 3.12 16.19
N GLU A 30 -12.30 4.32 16.73
CA GLU A 30 -13.65 4.88 16.96
C GLU A 30 -14.16 5.74 15.77
N TRP A 31 -13.38 5.85 14.69
CA TRP A 31 -13.70 6.70 13.56
C TRP A 31 -14.29 5.88 12.41
N ALA A 32 -15.40 6.34 11.83
CA ALA A 32 -16.02 5.75 10.65
C ALA A 32 -15.67 6.54 9.38
N SER A 33 -15.27 5.84 8.32
CA SER A 33 -14.89 6.47 7.07
C SER A 33 -16.08 6.94 6.25
N PRO A 34 -15.89 7.98 5.40
CA PRO A 34 -16.73 8.18 4.23
C PRO A 34 -16.82 6.89 3.41
N GLN A 35 -17.91 6.73 2.66
CA GLN A 35 -18.05 5.58 1.77
C GLN A 35 -16.99 5.63 0.69
N THR A 36 -16.21 4.56 0.59
CA THR A 36 -15.16 4.40 -0.42
C THR A 36 -14.97 2.93 -0.77
N PRO A 37 -14.62 2.60 -2.02
CA PRO A 37 -14.18 1.26 -2.37
C PRO A 37 -12.70 1.02 -2.06
N PHE A 38 -11.93 2.06 -1.73
CA PHE A 38 -10.48 1.99 -1.55
C PHE A 38 -10.08 2.22 -0.10
N PHE A 39 -9.51 1.20 0.54
CA PHE A 39 -9.07 1.30 1.93
C PHE A 39 -8.06 2.44 2.15
N ALA A 40 -7.15 2.68 1.20
CA ALA A 40 -6.22 3.79 1.24
C ALA A 40 -6.91 5.15 1.49
N GLN A 41 -8.05 5.42 0.84
CA GLN A 41 -8.79 6.66 1.06
C GLN A 41 -9.38 6.72 2.48
N ALA A 42 -9.95 5.61 2.95
CA ALA A 42 -10.46 5.52 4.32
C ALA A 42 -9.34 5.78 5.34
N TRP A 43 -8.17 5.16 5.14
CA TRP A 43 -7.00 5.36 5.98
C TRP A 43 -6.53 6.82 5.99
N LEU A 44 -6.29 7.40 4.81
CA LEU A 44 -5.81 8.79 4.65
C LEU A 44 -6.75 9.83 5.27
N SER A 45 -8.05 9.54 5.26
CA SER A 45 -9.09 10.40 5.85
C SER A 45 -9.24 10.21 7.37
N SER A 46 -8.73 9.12 7.91
CA SER A 46 -8.80 8.83 9.34
C SER A 46 -7.86 9.74 10.17
N PRO A 47 -8.10 9.90 11.49
CA PRO A 47 -7.16 10.59 12.37
C PRO A 47 -5.74 10.01 12.33
N GLN A 48 -5.60 8.71 12.14
CA GLN A 48 -4.31 7.99 12.11
C GLN A 48 -3.54 8.25 10.82
N GLY A 49 -4.25 8.39 9.68
CA GLY A 49 -3.64 8.67 8.38
C GLY A 49 -3.22 10.12 8.15
N LYS A 50 -3.54 11.07 9.06
CA LYS A 50 -3.20 12.49 8.89
C LYS A 50 -1.69 12.76 8.80
N VAL A 51 -0.86 11.89 9.36
CA VAL A 51 0.61 12.01 9.30
C VAL A 51 1.19 11.55 7.96
N VAL A 52 0.42 10.83 7.15
CA VAL A 52 0.83 10.43 5.81
C VAL A 52 0.75 11.65 4.93
N ASP A 53 1.87 12.02 4.31
CA ASP A 53 2.03 13.15 3.39
C ASP A 53 2.39 12.69 1.97
N ARG A 54 2.85 11.43 1.82
CA ARG A 54 3.18 10.80 0.53
C ARG A 54 2.50 9.43 0.37
N VAL A 55 2.06 9.12 -0.84
CA VAL A 55 1.43 7.85 -1.21
C VAL A 55 2.12 7.27 -2.44
N GLU A 56 2.65 6.05 -2.31
CA GLU A 56 3.09 5.23 -3.44
C GLU A 56 1.98 4.23 -3.75
N LEU A 57 1.25 4.46 -4.82
CA LEU A 57 0.19 3.58 -5.29
C LEU A 57 0.74 2.62 -6.34
N ILE A 58 0.72 1.33 -6.03
CA ILE A 58 1.36 0.28 -6.81
C ILE A 58 0.32 -0.62 -7.48
N GLY A 59 0.50 -0.94 -8.75
CA GLY A 59 -0.30 -1.92 -9.47
C GLY A 59 0.49 -2.57 -10.59
N THR A 60 -0.16 -3.46 -11.34
CA THR A 60 0.40 -3.98 -12.59
C THR A 60 -0.06 -3.12 -13.77
N ALA A 61 0.52 -3.30 -14.95
CA ALA A 61 0.12 -2.57 -16.16
C ALA A 61 -1.35 -2.82 -16.53
N THR A 62 -1.98 -3.85 -15.95
CA THR A 62 -3.39 -4.20 -16.17
C THR A 62 -4.22 -4.18 -14.89
N SER A 63 -3.75 -3.53 -13.82
CA SER A 63 -4.60 -3.25 -12.65
C SER A 63 -5.77 -2.35 -13.05
N SER A 64 -6.83 -2.30 -12.23
CA SER A 64 -8.01 -1.49 -12.51
C SER A 64 -7.80 0.01 -12.23
N TRP A 65 -6.80 0.61 -12.88
CA TRP A 65 -6.46 2.03 -12.71
C TRP A 65 -7.64 2.96 -13.03
N SER A 66 -8.43 2.63 -14.05
CA SER A 66 -9.67 3.33 -14.42
C SER A 66 -10.68 3.42 -13.27
N ALA A 67 -10.71 2.45 -12.35
CA ALA A 67 -11.63 2.47 -11.21
C ALA A 67 -11.35 3.60 -10.21
N LEU A 68 -10.10 4.06 -10.12
CA LEU A 68 -9.77 5.25 -9.32
C LEU A 68 -10.30 6.51 -9.98
N VAL A 69 -10.22 6.60 -11.32
CA VAL A 69 -10.77 7.72 -12.06
C VAL A 69 -12.30 7.76 -11.93
N GLU A 70 -12.96 6.61 -12.09
CA GLU A 70 -14.41 6.48 -11.92
C GLU A 70 -14.88 7.02 -10.56
N GLU A 71 -14.12 6.72 -9.49
CA GLU A 71 -14.45 7.15 -8.14
C GLU A 71 -14.24 8.65 -7.89
N TYR A 72 -13.21 9.24 -8.51
CA TYR A 72 -12.72 10.57 -8.12
C TYR A 72 -12.85 11.65 -9.19
N ARG A 73 -13.26 11.30 -10.42
CA ARG A 73 -13.50 12.29 -11.48
C ARG A 73 -14.62 13.25 -11.09
N SER A 74 -14.42 14.53 -11.38
CA SER A 74 -15.41 15.58 -11.15
C SER A 74 -15.76 16.39 -12.41
N ASP A 75 -15.10 16.12 -13.54
CA ASP A 75 -15.24 16.87 -14.79
C ASP A 75 -14.95 16.03 -16.05
N ALA A 76 -15.03 16.68 -17.21
CA ALA A 76 -14.83 16.06 -18.52
C ALA A 76 -13.39 15.59 -18.80
N SER A 77 -12.37 16.16 -18.14
CA SER A 77 -10.99 15.67 -18.28
C SER A 77 -10.80 14.31 -17.62
N GLY A 78 -11.53 14.07 -16.52
CA GLY A 78 -11.61 12.76 -15.89
C GLY A 78 -12.29 11.69 -16.77
N GLU A 79 -13.24 12.08 -17.63
CA GLU A 79 -13.87 11.15 -18.58
C GLU A 79 -12.86 10.62 -19.60
N GLN A 80 -12.07 11.50 -20.22
CA GLN A 80 -11.08 11.07 -21.20
C GLN A 80 -10.01 10.19 -20.56
N LEU A 81 -9.50 10.57 -19.38
CA LEU A 81 -8.53 9.76 -18.65
C LEU A 81 -9.09 8.37 -18.30
N TRP A 82 -10.37 8.29 -17.92
CA TRP A 82 -11.01 7.01 -17.65
C TRP A 82 -11.04 6.13 -18.90
N MET A 83 -11.44 6.68 -20.05
CA MET A 83 -11.49 5.95 -21.33
C MET A 83 -10.11 5.44 -21.74
N ASP A 84 -9.09 6.30 -21.67
CA ASP A 84 -7.71 5.95 -22.04
C ASP A 84 -7.18 4.79 -21.17
N LEU A 85 -7.44 4.82 -19.86
CA LEU A 85 -7.02 3.75 -18.95
C LEU A 85 -7.84 2.47 -19.12
N GLU A 86 -9.15 2.56 -19.38
CA GLU A 86 -9.99 1.37 -19.61
C GLU A 86 -9.58 0.66 -20.92
N GLU A 87 -9.26 1.40 -21.99
CA GLU A 87 -8.72 0.84 -23.24
C GLU A 87 -7.36 0.17 -23.02
N ALA A 88 -6.45 0.84 -22.30
CA ALA A 88 -5.11 0.35 -22.01
C ALA A 88 -5.07 -0.83 -21.02
N CYS A 89 -6.13 -1.07 -20.23
CA CYS A 89 -6.16 -2.16 -19.25
C CYS A 89 -7.21 -3.26 -19.52
N GLY A 90 -8.20 -3.00 -20.39
CA GLY A 90 -9.44 -3.78 -20.47
C GLY A 90 -9.31 -5.18 -21.08
N GLU A 91 -8.39 -5.40 -22.03
CA GLU A 91 -8.27 -6.66 -22.75
C GLU A 91 -7.07 -7.53 -22.32
N GLN A 92 -7.20 -8.84 -22.52
CA GLN A 92 -6.15 -9.82 -22.21
C GLN A 92 -4.92 -9.70 -23.12
N THR A 93 -5.07 -9.03 -24.26
CA THR A 93 -4.01 -8.70 -25.23
C THR A 93 -3.56 -7.24 -25.14
N SER A 94 -4.15 -6.45 -24.23
CA SER A 94 -3.81 -5.03 -24.11
C SER A 94 -2.35 -4.85 -23.67
N PRO A 95 -1.61 -3.85 -24.21
CA PRO A 95 -0.23 -3.57 -23.84
C PRO A 95 -0.08 -3.14 -22.38
N GLY A 96 -1.16 -2.77 -21.70
CA GLY A 96 -1.11 -2.25 -20.35
C GLY A 96 -0.67 -0.78 -20.32
N VAL A 97 -0.83 -0.15 -19.17
CA VAL A 97 -0.37 1.22 -18.92
C VAL A 97 1.11 1.24 -18.54
N THR A 98 1.78 2.34 -18.86
CA THR A 98 3.12 2.69 -18.41
C THR A 98 3.06 3.67 -17.24
N HIS A 99 4.21 3.94 -16.61
CA HIS A 99 4.30 5.01 -15.60
C HIS A 99 3.89 6.38 -16.13
N ALA A 100 4.21 6.68 -17.40
CA ALA A 100 3.90 7.97 -18.01
C ALA A 100 2.38 8.15 -18.17
N ASP A 101 1.67 7.08 -18.54
CA ASP A 101 0.21 7.09 -18.70
C ASP A 101 -0.52 7.32 -17.38
N LEU A 102 0.14 7.03 -16.24
CA LEU A 102 -0.42 7.22 -14.90
C LEU A 102 -0.12 8.60 -14.28
N LEU A 103 0.67 9.46 -14.93
CA LEU A 103 0.96 10.81 -14.41
C LEU A 103 -0.31 11.67 -14.22
N PRO A 104 -1.28 11.68 -15.15
CA PRO A 104 -2.53 12.42 -14.94
C PRO A 104 -3.35 11.88 -13.76
N LEU A 105 -3.40 10.54 -13.59
CA LEU A 105 -4.06 9.91 -12.46
C LEU A 105 -3.39 10.31 -11.13
N ALA A 106 -2.06 10.28 -11.07
CA ALA A 106 -1.30 10.71 -9.90
C ALA A 106 -1.60 12.17 -9.53
N GLY A 107 -1.69 13.06 -10.53
CA GLY A 107 -2.08 14.46 -10.33
C GLY A 107 -3.50 14.62 -9.78
N MET A 108 -4.48 13.89 -10.34
CA MET A 108 -5.86 13.87 -9.85
C MET A 108 -5.92 13.37 -8.40
N LEU A 109 -5.31 12.22 -8.10
CA LEU A 109 -5.31 11.64 -6.76
C LEU A 109 -4.61 12.56 -5.75
N SER A 110 -3.53 13.24 -6.14
CA SER A 110 -2.86 14.20 -5.28
C SER A 110 -3.76 15.35 -4.87
N GLN A 111 -4.60 15.84 -5.79
CA GLN A 111 -5.60 16.86 -5.50
C GLN A 111 -6.72 16.31 -4.61
N VAL A 112 -7.26 15.13 -4.90
CA VAL A 112 -8.39 14.58 -4.12
C VAL A 112 -7.97 14.17 -2.71
N TRP A 113 -6.84 13.50 -2.57
CA TRP A 113 -6.34 13.05 -1.27
C TRP A 113 -5.58 14.15 -0.51
N GLN A 114 -5.26 15.26 -1.16
CA GLN A 114 -4.46 16.36 -0.60
C GLN A 114 -3.09 15.85 -0.10
N ARG A 115 -2.46 14.97 -0.88
CA ARG A 115 -1.17 14.30 -0.59
C ARG A 115 -0.32 14.28 -1.84
N GLU A 116 0.98 14.08 -1.69
CA GLU A 116 1.83 13.73 -2.83
C GLU A 116 1.55 12.27 -3.22
N VAL A 117 1.02 12.03 -4.42
CA VAL A 117 0.71 10.67 -4.91
C VAL A 117 1.57 10.35 -6.11
N HIS A 118 2.22 9.18 -6.09
CA HIS A 118 2.92 8.61 -7.23
C HIS A 118 2.30 7.24 -7.58
N CYS A 119 2.17 6.98 -8.88
CA CYS A 119 1.59 5.74 -9.39
C CYS A 119 2.68 4.89 -10.05
N HIS A 120 2.73 3.61 -9.66
CA HIS A 120 3.81 2.70 -10.06
C HIS A 120 3.27 1.41 -10.69
N VAL A 121 3.77 1.10 -11.87
CA VAL A 121 3.62 -0.19 -12.54
C VAL A 121 4.80 -1.08 -12.17
N VAL A 122 4.58 -2.12 -11.36
CA VAL A 122 5.66 -3.01 -10.90
C VAL A 122 5.91 -4.21 -11.81
N CYS A 123 4.90 -4.63 -12.56
CA CYS A 123 5.03 -5.66 -13.59
C CYS A 123 3.88 -5.54 -14.60
N HIS A 124 3.94 -6.32 -15.68
CA HIS A 124 2.92 -6.24 -16.73
C HIS A 124 1.55 -6.76 -16.28
N ARG A 125 1.45 -8.02 -15.81
CA ARG A 125 0.15 -8.64 -15.47
C ARG A 125 0.14 -9.34 -14.13
N GLU A 126 1.03 -10.31 -13.97
CA GLU A 126 1.09 -11.18 -12.80
C GLU A 126 2.51 -11.16 -12.22
N VAL A 127 2.58 -11.43 -10.93
CA VAL A 127 3.83 -11.59 -10.20
C VAL A 127 4.06 -13.09 -10.04
N ASP A 128 5.05 -13.59 -10.75
CA ASP A 128 5.56 -14.96 -10.68
C ASP A 128 6.99 -14.96 -10.13
N ASP A 129 7.61 -16.14 -10.04
CA ASP A 129 8.97 -16.29 -9.51
C ASP A 129 10.01 -15.49 -10.32
N HIS A 130 9.81 -15.32 -11.62
CA HIS A 130 10.73 -14.59 -12.49
C HIS A 130 10.65 -13.07 -12.29
N SER A 131 9.43 -12.56 -12.10
CA SER A 131 9.17 -11.12 -11.90
C SER A 131 9.27 -10.71 -10.42
N ALA A 132 9.19 -11.64 -9.47
CA ALA A 132 9.25 -11.36 -8.04
C ALA A 132 10.51 -10.60 -7.63
N ASP A 133 11.69 -10.96 -8.15
CA ASP A 133 12.94 -10.26 -7.86
C ASP A 133 12.90 -8.81 -8.36
N GLN A 134 12.39 -8.58 -9.58
CA GLN A 134 12.26 -7.23 -10.14
C GLN A 134 11.29 -6.38 -9.31
N VAL A 135 10.15 -6.96 -8.91
CA VAL A 135 9.19 -6.30 -8.03
C VAL A 135 9.81 -5.99 -6.67
N LEU A 136 10.56 -6.92 -6.08
CA LEU A 136 11.25 -6.72 -4.81
C LEU A 136 12.25 -5.56 -4.89
N HIS A 137 13.08 -5.54 -5.94
CA HIS A 137 14.01 -4.44 -6.20
C HIS A 137 13.29 -3.11 -6.33
N TYR A 138 12.19 -3.07 -7.09
CA TYR A 138 11.38 -1.87 -7.25
C TYR A 138 10.79 -1.39 -5.90
N LEU A 139 10.26 -2.31 -5.09
CA LEU A 139 9.73 -1.98 -3.77
C LEU A 139 10.80 -1.37 -2.86
N LEU A 140 12.03 -1.90 -2.87
CA LEU A 140 13.15 -1.35 -2.11
C LEU A 140 13.45 0.11 -2.48
N GLU A 141 13.32 0.48 -3.75
CA GLU A 141 13.52 1.86 -4.22
C GLU A 141 12.43 2.81 -3.72
N LEU A 142 11.20 2.32 -3.52
CA LEU A 142 10.08 3.10 -2.98
C LEU A 142 10.15 3.30 -1.46
N LEU A 143 10.94 2.49 -0.76
CA LEU A 143 11.06 2.63 0.68
C LEU A 143 11.72 3.96 1.04
N PRO A 144 11.24 4.69 2.06
CA PRO A 144 11.80 5.97 2.49
C PRO A 144 13.11 5.81 3.29
N LEU A 145 14.09 5.11 2.73
CA LEU A 145 15.35 4.79 3.38
C LEU A 145 16.23 6.04 3.57
N GLY A 146 16.03 7.09 2.77
CA GLY A 146 16.78 8.35 2.86
C GLY A 146 16.42 9.21 4.09
N ASP A 147 15.29 8.92 4.75
CA ASP A 147 14.81 9.70 5.89
C ASP A 147 14.67 8.81 7.14
N ALA A 148 15.60 9.00 8.08
CA ALA A 148 15.68 8.24 9.33
C ALA A 148 14.55 8.55 10.34
N GLN A 149 13.68 9.53 10.08
CA GLN A 149 12.52 9.86 10.93
C GLN A 149 11.17 9.57 10.24
N ARG A 150 11.17 9.26 8.95
CA ARG A 150 9.95 8.97 8.19
C ARG A 150 9.40 7.58 8.49
N HIS A 151 8.11 7.52 8.81
CA HIS A 151 7.41 6.26 9.00
C HIS A 151 6.90 5.69 7.67
N LEU A 152 6.69 4.37 7.65
CA LEU A 152 6.08 3.68 6.52
C LEU A 152 4.76 3.06 6.98
N TYR A 153 3.67 3.32 6.27
CA TYR A 153 2.45 2.53 6.33
C TYR A 153 2.41 1.62 5.11
N LEU A 154 2.30 0.32 5.32
CA LEU A 154 2.18 -0.65 4.25
C LEU A 154 0.76 -1.23 4.26
N ASP A 155 -0.02 -0.90 3.24
CA ASP A 155 -1.36 -1.44 3.04
C ASP A 155 -1.30 -2.84 2.46
N THR A 156 -1.78 -3.79 3.25
CA THR A 156 -1.85 -5.21 2.91
C THR A 156 -3.25 -5.65 2.44
N THR A 157 -4.14 -4.69 2.19
CA THR A 157 -5.50 -4.90 1.71
C THR A 157 -5.49 -5.35 0.24
N HIS A 158 -5.67 -6.65 0.00
CA HIS A 158 -6.11 -7.36 -1.22
C HIS A 158 -5.75 -6.87 -2.66
N GLY A 159 -4.85 -5.92 -2.89
CA GLY A 159 -4.59 -5.42 -4.24
C GLY A 159 -3.80 -6.38 -5.13
N LEU A 160 -2.80 -7.09 -4.62
CA LEU A 160 -2.01 -8.05 -5.40
C LEU A 160 -1.55 -9.18 -4.47
N ARG A 161 -2.03 -10.42 -4.64
CA ARG A 161 -1.93 -11.48 -3.61
C ARG A 161 -0.51 -11.74 -3.07
N SER A 162 0.52 -11.61 -3.92
CA SER A 162 1.92 -11.79 -3.54
C SER A 162 2.61 -10.49 -3.10
N LEU A 163 2.04 -9.32 -3.39
CA LEU A 163 2.72 -8.04 -3.17
C LEU A 163 2.90 -7.69 -1.68
N PRO A 164 1.94 -7.94 -0.77
CA PRO A 164 2.19 -7.81 0.67
C PRO A 164 3.37 -8.66 1.16
N LEU A 165 3.54 -9.86 0.59
CA LEU A 165 4.64 -10.75 0.95
C LEU A 165 5.98 -10.17 0.47
N LEU A 166 6.05 -9.73 -0.79
CA LEU A 166 7.25 -9.09 -1.33
C LEU A 166 7.59 -7.77 -0.63
N ALA A 167 6.59 -6.97 -0.29
CA ALA A 167 6.80 -5.71 0.44
C ALA A 167 7.30 -5.96 1.87
N LEU A 168 6.80 -7.00 2.55
CA LEU A 168 7.34 -7.38 3.85
C LEU A 168 8.80 -7.87 3.73
N SER A 169 9.12 -8.66 2.71
CA SER A 169 10.51 -9.05 2.41
C SER A 169 11.39 -7.85 2.13
N ALA A 170 10.91 -6.84 1.39
CA ALA A 170 11.64 -5.60 1.13
C ALA A 170 11.92 -4.84 2.43
N VAL A 171 10.95 -4.76 3.34
CA VAL A 171 11.12 -4.12 4.66
C VAL A 171 12.18 -4.84 5.49
N GLN A 172 12.16 -6.17 5.54
CA GLN A 172 13.15 -6.96 6.28
C GLN A 172 14.55 -6.80 5.69
N MET A 173 14.67 -6.84 4.37
CA MET A 173 15.94 -6.61 3.68
C MET A 173 16.45 -5.18 3.92
N ALA A 174 15.57 -4.18 3.88
CA ALA A 174 15.92 -2.80 4.18
C ALA A 174 16.37 -2.62 5.63
N ASP A 175 15.72 -3.28 6.60
CA ASP A 175 16.12 -3.23 8.00
C ASP A 175 17.51 -3.83 8.23
N ALA A 176 17.87 -4.90 7.51
CA ALA A 176 19.21 -5.47 7.55
C ALA A 176 20.30 -4.47 7.12
N PHE A 177 19.99 -3.55 6.20
CA PHE A 177 20.89 -2.46 5.79
C PHE A 177 20.75 -1.19 6.64
N LYS A 178 19.58 -0.96 7.23
CA LYS A 178 19.23 0.21 8.03
C LYS A 178 18.44 -0.22 9.27
N PRO A 179 19.14 -0.69 10.31
CA PRO A 179 18.51 -1.23 11.51
C PRO A 179 17.50 -0.25 12.12
N GLY A 180 16.31 -0.77 12.40
CA GLY A 180 15.18 -0.05 12.97
C GLY A 180 14.20 0.52 11.95
N PHE A 181 14.44 0.33 10.66
CA PHE A 181 13.45 0.62 9.62
C PHE A 181 12.13 -0.15 9.84
N ALA A 182 12.20 -1.44 10.20
CA ALA A 182 11.05 -2.29 10.46
C ALA A 182 10.20 -1.78 11.63
N GLN A 183 10.82 -1.23 12.67
CA GLN A 183 10.11 -0.69 13.85
C GLN A 183 9.30 0.56 13.52
N ARG A 184 9.67 1.29 12.47
CA ARG A 184 8.95 2.47 11.96
C ARG A 184 7.89 2.11 10.91
N THR A 185 7.77 0.82 10.58
CA THR A 185 6.86 0.30 9.57
C THR A 185 5.59 -0.25 10.22
N HIS A 186 4.46 0.26 9.75
CA HIS A 186 3.12 -0.04 10.25
C HIS A 186 2.36 -0.82 9.18
N LEU A 187 2.01 -2.07 9.48
CA LEU A 187 1.21 -2.89 8.58
C LEU A 187 -0.26 -2.57 8.81
N ILE A 188 -0.94 -2.04 7.80
CA ILE A 188 -2.36 -1.70 7.87
C ILE A 188 -3.18 -2.63 6.99
N TYR A 189 -4.43 -2.85 7.38
CA TYR A 189 -5.33 -3.77 6.69
C TYR A 189 -6.78 -3.36 6.84
N GLY A 190 -7.50 -3.38 5.72
CA GLY A 190 -8.94 -3.22 5.62
C GLY A 190 -9.63 -4.56 5.37
N GLU A 191 -10.56 -4.93 6.25
CA GLU A 191 -11.33 -6.17 6.17
C GLU A 191 -12.80 -5.88 5.82
N PHE A 192 -13.42 -6.77 5.03
CA PHE A 192 -14.83 -6.69 4.62
C PHE A 192 -15.71 -7.83 5.16
N LEU A 193 -15.27 -8.54 6.21
CA LEU A 193 -16.03 -9.63 6.82
C LEU A 193 -17.05 -9.10 7.83
N GLY A 194 -18.33 -9.07 7.43
CA GLY A 194 -19.43 -8.58 8.25
C GLY A 194 -19.43 -7.06 8.37
N SER A 195 -18.71 -6.52 9.37
CA SER A 195 -18.55 -5.08 9.58
C SER A 195 -17.20 -4.61 9.05
N PRO A 196 -17.17 -3.74 8.02
CA PRO A 196 -15.94 -3.25 7.44
C PRO A 196 -15.09 -2.52 8.48
N ARG A 197 -13.84 -2.93 8.64
CA ARG A 197 -12.93 -2.38 9.65
C ARG A 197 -11.53 -2.21 9.10
N GLY A 198 -10.82 -1.23 9.62
CA GLY A 198 -9.40 -1.01 9.35
C GLY A 198 -8.60 -0.98 10.64
N PHE A 199 -7.43 -1.58 10.63
CA PHE A 199 -6.57 -1.64 11.80
C PHE A 199 -5.10 -1.82 11.42
N THR A 200 -4.22 -1.59 12.40
CA THR A 200 -2.78 -1.81 12.30
C THR A 200 -2.41 -3.14 12.96
N PHE A 201 -1.65 -3.99 12.27
CA PHE A 201 -1.14 -5.26 12.79
C PHE A 201 0.08 -5.05 13.70
N HIS A 202 -0.12 -4.45 14.87
CA HIS A 202 0.96 -4.25 15.86
C HIS A 202 1.63 -5.55 16.29
N ALA A 203 0.86 -6.65 16.36
CA ALA A 203 1.37 -7.96 16.73
C ALA A 203 2.45 -8.48 15.75
N VAL A 204 2.32 -8.20 14.45
CA VAL A 204 3.31 -8.66 13.47
C VAL A 204 4.63 -7.90 13.65
N SER A 205 4.58 -6.57 13.72
CA SER A 205 5.78 -5.75 13.97
C SER A 205 6.46 -6.12 15.29
N ARG A 206 5.69 -6.37 16.36
CA ARG A 206 6.22 -6.81 17.65
C ARG A 206 6.94 -8.17 17.55
N ASN A 207 6.31 -9.16 16.91
CA ASN A 207 6.91 -10.48 16.77
C ASN A 207 8.20 -10.44 15.92
N LEU A 208 8.26 -9.58 14.90
CA LEU A 208 9.49 -9.35 14.13
C LEU A 208 10.59 -8.75 15.00
N ALA A 209 10.28 -7.72 15.80
CA ALA A 209 11.25 -7.12 16.72
C ALA A 209 11.78 -8.12 17.76
N ILE A 210 10.91 -8.99 18.30
CA ILE A 210 11.32 -10.08 19.21
C ILE A 210 12.24 -11.06 18.48
N ALA A 211 11.92 -11.47 17.26
CA ALA A 211 12.76 -12.38 16.48
C ALA A 211 14.16 -11.80 16.22
N ASP A 212 14.24 -10.51 15.86
CA ASP A 212 15.51 -9.82 15.67
C ASP A 212 16.31 -9.71 16.98
N ALA A 213 15.63 -9.41 18.09
CA ALA A 213 16.27 -9.36 19.40
C ALA A 213 16.80 -10.73 19.86
N CYS A 214 16.05 -11.81 19.61
CA CYS A 214 16.52 -13.18 19.83
C CYS A 214 17.77 -13.49 19.00
N ARG A 215 17.79 -13.09 17.72
CA ARG A 215 18.96 -13.28 16.84
C ARG A 215 20.18 -12.54 17.36
N VAL A 216 20.02 -11.30 17.83
CA VAL A 216 21.12 -10.53 18.44
C VAL A 216 21.62 -11.24 19.69
N TRP A 217 20.72 -11.65 20.58
CA TRP A 217 21.08 -12.38 21.79
C TRP A 217 21.84 -13.68 21.50
N GLU A 218 21.42 -14.49 20.52
CA GLU A 218 22.16 -15.70 20.14
C GLU A 218 23.56 -15.40 19.59
N GLN A 219 23.74 -14.27 18.90
CA GLN A 219 25.02 -13.91 18.27
C GLN A 219 26.00 -13.22 19.22
N SER A 220 25.52 -12.39 20.15
CA SER A 220 26.36 -11.55 21.01
C SER A 220 26.17 -11.76 22.51
N LEU A 221 25.17 -12.54 22.92
CA LEU A 221 24.68 -12.66 24.31
C LEU A 221 24.18 -11.34 24.91
N ASP A 222 23.91 -10.33 24.07
CA ASP A 222 23.29 -9.08 24.50
C ASP A 222 21.79 -9.30 24.74
N ALA A 223 21.38 -9.20 26.00
CA ALA A 223 19.99 -9.39 26.44
C ALA A 223 19.17 -8.09 26.44
N GLU A 224 19.80 -6.92 26.30
CA GLU A 224 19.10 -5.63 26.41
C GLU A 224 18.03 -5.43 25.32
N PRO A 225 18.30 -5.71 24.03
CA PRO A 225 17.27 -5.63 22.99
C PRO A 225 16.09 -6.56 23.25
N LEU A 226 16.36 -7.78 23.74
CA LEU A 226 15.33 -8.78 24.01
C LEU A 226 14.45 -8.38 25.21
N ALA A 227 15.07 -7.91 26.29
CA ALA A 227 14.36 -7.39 27.45
C ALA A 227 13.47 -6.20 27.07
N SER A 228 13.98 -5.27 26.25
CA SER A 228 13.22 -4.13 25.75
C SER A 228 12.05 -4.56 24.86
N ALA A 229 12.25 -5.51 23.94
CA ALA A 229 11.22 -5.96 23.01
C ALA A 229 10.07 -6.70 23.71
N ILE A 230 10.37 -7.48 24.76
CA ILE A 230 9.36 -8.22 25.53
C ILE A 230 8.60 -7.30 26.50
N SER A 231 9.23 -6.23 26.98
CA SER A 231 8.62 -5.31 27.96
C SER A 231 7.76 -4.20 27.32
N ALA A 232 7.74 -4.10 26.00
CA ALA A 232 6.94 -3.14 25.25
C ALA A 232 5.47 -3.62 25.13
N ASP A 233 4.74 -3.55 26.24
CA ASP A 233 3.27 -3.69 26.31
C ASP A 233 2.61 -2.42 26.88
#